data_AF-A0A1E3Q4M0-F1
#
_entry.id   AF-A0A1E3Q4M0-F1
#
_cell.length_a   1.000
_cell.length_b   1.000
_cell.length_c   1.000
_cell.angle_alpha   90.00
_cell.angle_beta   90.00
_cell.angle_gamma   90.00
#
_symmetry.space_group_name_H-M   'P 1'
#
loop_
_entity.id
_entity.type
_entity.pdbx_description
1 polymer ?
#
loop_
_entity_poly.entity_id
_entity_poly.type
_entity_poly.pdbx_seq_one_letter_code
_entity_poly.pdbx_strand_id
1 'polypeptide(L)'
;MVLGPCKSRSIFYCLVRLYVYISSNEQEYYSVYLAKDGVPILLGASITVRPYGSSKTQSEYPPSANATNPDGFTINVDAGYAGKFEFNASNHNLVQNSSTYARWTGEVTGGPVGGEHCSGRGVGLWEWMHFLA
;
A
#
# COMPACT_ATOMS: atom_id res chain seq x y z
N MET A 1 3.28 6.43 -0.46
CA MET A 1 3.20 5.46 0.65
C MET A 1 4.59 4.97 1.05
N VAL A 2 4.93 5.06 2.34
CA VAL A 2 6.16 4.53 2.94
C VAL A 2 5.73 3.51 4.00
N LEU A 3 6.19 2.27 3.91
CA LEU A 3 5.94 1.20 4.88
C LEU A 3 7.23 0.85 5.57
N GLY A 4 7.21 1.01 6.89
CA GLY A 4 8.28 0.66 7.80
C GLY A 4 8.37 -0.84 8.04
N PRO A 5 9.44 -1.25 8.74
CA PRO A 5 9.87 -2.63 8.87
C PRO A 5 8.79 -3.56 9.45
N CYS A 6 8.43 -4.60 8.70
CA CYS A 6 7.63 -5.73 9.18
C CYS A 6 8.59 -6.83 9.67
N LYS A 7 8.48 -7.28 10.94
CA LYS A 7 9.46 -8.20 11.57
C LYS A 7 8.99 -9.65 11.48
N SER A 8 9.72 -10.56 10.83
CA SER A 8 9.61 -12.01 11.09
C SER A 8 10.95 -12.54 11.56
N ARG A 9 11.05 -12.97 12.83
CA ARG A 9 12.17 -13.62 13.55
C ARG A 9 13.62 -13.10 13.36
N SER A 10 14.02 -12.49 12.25
CA SER A 10 15.24 -11.70 12.00
C SER A 10 15.19 -10.89 10.67
N ILE A 11 14.04 -10.79 9.98
CA ILE A 11 13.92 -10.22 8.63
C ILE A 11 13.08 -8.92 8.63
N PHE A 12 13.54 -7.91 7.89
CA PHE A 12 12.88 -6.62 7.70
C PHE A 12 12.48 -6.40 6.24
N TYR A 13 11.19 -6.18 5.98
CA TYR A 13 10.73 -5.68 4.68
C TYR A 13 10.42 -4.20 4.75
N CYS A 14 10.94 -3.44 3.79
CA CYS A 14 10.71 -2.01 3.67
C CYS A 14 10.13 -1.71 2.27
N LEU A 15 8.93 -1.12 2.23
CA LEU A 15 8.28 -0.68 0.99
C LEU A 15 8.32 0.85 0.97
N VAL A 16 9.31 1.43 0.31
CA VAL A 16 9.66 2.85 0.57
C VAL A 16 8.92 3.83 -0.32
N ARG A 17 8.34 3.40 -1.45
CA ARG A 17 7.64 4.34 -2.32
C ARG A 17 6.67 3.63 -3.20
N LEU A 18 5.42 4.09 -3.15
CA LEU A 18 4.38 3.81 -4.11
C LEU A 18 3.67 5.11 -4.44
N TYR A 19 3.57 5.38 -5.73
CA TYR A 19 2.63 6.33 -6.31
C TYR A 19 1.83 5.55 -7.35
N VAL A 20 0.51 5.60 -7.27
CA VAL A 20 -0.34 5.12 -8.36
C VAL A 20 -1.11 6.32 -8.87
N TYR A 21 -0.93 6.62 -10.16
CA TYR A 21 -1.68 7.66 -10.85
C TYR A 21 -2.36 7.06 -12.07
N ILE A 22 -3.57 7.52 -12.32
CA ILE A 22 -4.41 7.07 -13.43
C ILE A 22 -4.47 8.21 -14.42
N SER A 23 -3.93 7.98 -15.62
CA SER A 23 -4.01 8.95 -16.70
C SER A 23 -5.45 9.14 -17.19
N SER A 24 -5.67 10.18 -18.00
CA SER A 24 -6.94 10.39 -18.71
C SER A 24 -7.39 9.21 -19.57
N ASN A 25 -6.47 8.28 -19.88
CA ASN A 25 -6.73 7.07 -20.67
C ASN A 25 -6.86 5.82 -19.77
N GLU A 26 -7.13 6.00 -18.48
CA GLU A 26 -7.29 4.94 -17.48
C GLU A 26 -6.04 4.07 -17.24
N GLN A 27 -4.88 4.51 -17.76
CA GLN A 27 -3.63 3.79 -17.53
C GLN A 27 -3.04 4.11 -16.16
N GLU A 28 -2.81 3.06 -15.36
CA GLU A 28 -2.13 3.12 -14.07
C GLU A 28 -0.60 3.14 -14.24
N TYR A 29 0.04 4.12 -13.62
CA TYR A 29 1.50 4.20 -13.50
C TYR A 29 1.93 3.97 -12.08
N TYR A 30 3.00 3.20 -11.91
CA TYR A 30 3.53 2.87 -10.59
C TYR A 30 5.06 2.93 -10.54
N SER A 31 5.57 3.20 -9.35
CA SER A 31 6.98 3.05 -9.00
C SER A 31 7.03 2.36 -7.65
N VAL A 32 7.78 1.25 -7.57
CA VAL A 32 7.89 0.43 -6.38
C VAL A 32 9.35 0.11 -6.07
N TYR A 33 9.66 0.18 -4.79
CA TYR A 33 10.92 -0.26 -4.20
C TYR A 33 10.59 -1.22 -3.06
N LEU A 34 11.10 -2.45 -3.15
CA LEU A 34 11.02 -3.43 -2.08
C LEU A 34 12.42 -3.87 -1.69
N ALA A 35 12.72 -3.76 -0.41
CA ALA A 35 13.96 -4.26 0.17
C ALA A 35 13.68 -5.28 1.25
N LYS A 36 14.58 -6.26 1.35
CA LYS A 36 14.66 -7.24 2.42
C LYS A 36 15.99 -7.04 3.14
N ASP A 37 15.94 -6.77 4.44
CA ASP A 37 17.13 -6.54 5.28
C ASP A 37 18.04 -5.42 4.75
N GLY A 38 17.42 -4.36 4.22
CA GLY A 38 18.13 -3.22 3.61
C GLY A 38 18.67 -3.48 2.20
N VAL A 39 18.57 -4.71 1.69
CA VAL A 39 19.00 -5.07 0.33
C VAL A 39 17.80 -4.97 -0.63
N PRO A 40 17.88 -4.17 -1.70
CA PRO A 40 16.81 -4.12 -2.70
C PRO A 40 16.61 -5.51 -3.33
N ILE A 41 15.38 -6.00 -3.27
CA ILE A 41 14.95 -7.21 -3.98
C ILE A 41 14.06 -6.89 -5.19
N LEU A 42 13.63 -5.63 -5.32
CA LEU A 42 12.84 -5.16 -6.44
C LEU A 42 13.06 -3.68 -6.74
N LEU A 43 13.22 -3.36 -8.02
CA LEU A 43 13.22 -2.02 -8.59
C LEU A 43 12.31 -2.01 -9.82
N GLY A 44 11.17 -1.33 -9.75
CA GLY A 44 10.29 -1.11 -10.92
C GLY A 44 9.59 -2.37 -11.43
N ALA A 45 8.49 -2.75 -10.79
CA ALA A 45 7.72 -3.96 -11.13
C ALA A 45 6.22 -3.77 -10.94
N SER A 46 5.46 -4.78 -11.41
CA SER A 46 4.01 -4.84 -11.29
C SER A 46 3.59 -4.84 -9.83
N ILE A 47 2.93 -3.76 -9.44
CA ILE A 47 2.32 -3.57 -8.13
C ILE A 47 0.85 -3.23 -8.33
N THR A 48 0.01 -3.84 -7.53
CA THR A 48 -1.42 -3.53 -7.47
C THR A 48 -1.76 -3.06 -6.08
N VAL A 49 -2.34 -1.87 -5.97
CA VAL A 49 -2.82 -1.34 -4.70
C VAL A 49 -4.28 -1.01 -4.82
N ARG A 50 -5.07 -1.57 -3.92
CA ARG A 50 -6.53 -1.41 -3.90
C ARG A 50 -6.99 -1.09 -2.48
N PRO A 51 -7.93 -0.18 -2.32
CA PRO A 51 -8.55 0.05 -1.02
C PRO A 51 -9.33 -1.19 -0.61
N TYR A 52 -9.49 -1.39 0.69
CA TYR A 52 -10.53 -2.25 1.23
C TYR A 52 -11.34 -1.46 2.26
N GLY A 53 -12.56 -1.91 2.48
CA GLY A 53 -13.47 -1.28 3.41
C GLY A 53 -14.64 -2.18 3.77
N SER A 54 -15.20 -1.93 4.94
CA SER A 54 -16.48 -2.48 5.40
C SER A 54 -17.68 -1.81 4.72
N SER A 55 -18.90 -2.20 5.07
CA SER A 55 -20.13 -1.60 4.50
C SER A 55 -20.27 -0.08 4.72
N LYS A 56 -19.46 0.53 5.59
CA LYS A 56 -19.47 1.98 5.91
C LYS A 56 -18.34 2.77 5.25
N THR A 57 -17.36 2.09 4.65
CA THR A 57 -16.14 2.68 4.07
C THR A 57 -15.95 2.08 2.68
N GLN A 58 -15.86 2.90 1.64
CA GLN A 58 -15.88 2.37 0.28
C GLN A 58 -14.54 1.73 -0.11
N SER A 59 -14.59 0.71 -0.97
CA SER A 59 -13.45 0.01 -1.57
C SER A 59 -13.31 0.29 -3.08
N GLU A 60 -13.86 1.42 -3.55
CA GLU A 60 -13.87 1.76 -4.98
C GLU A 60 -12.50 2.26 -5.44
N TYR A 61 -12.07 1.76 -6.59
CA TYR A 61 -10.85 2.17 -7.26
C TYR A 61 -11.09 2.19 -8.77
N PRO A 62 -10.84 3.30 -9.48
CA PRO A 62 -10.33 4.59 -8.98
C PRO A 62 -11.27 5.28 -7.98
N PRO A 63 -10.75 6.09 -7.04
CA PRO A 63 -11.63 6.86 -6.16
C PRO A 63 -12.48 7.85 -6.94
N SER A 64 -13.79 7.83 -6.70
CA SER A 64 -14.69 8.89 -7.13
C SER A 64 -14.59 10.11 -6.20
N ALA A 65 -15.00 11.28 -6.66
CA ALA A 65 -15.01 12.52 -5.87
C ALA A 65 -15.82 12.41 -4.56
N ASN A 66 -16.81 11.51 -4.52
CA ASN A 66 -17.70 11.29 -3.39
C ASN A 66 -17.32 10.05 -2.56
N ALA A 67 -16.21 9.40 -2.88
CA ALA A 67 -15.78 8.19 -2.19
C ALA A 67 -15.50 8.49 -0.70
N THR A 68 -16.01 7.63 0.18
CA THR A 68 -15.64 7.68 1.59
C THR A 68 -14.24 7.10 1.78
N ASN A 69 -13.57 7.53 2.84
CA ASN A 69 -12.26 7.02 3.20
C ASN A 69 -12.30 5.50 3.43
N PRO A 70 -11.35 4.72 2.88
CA PRO A 70 -11.30 3.27 3.07
C PRO A 70 -10.84 2.90 4.49
N ASP A 71 -11.02 1.64 4.88
CA ASP A 71 -10.45 1.09 6.12
C ASP A 71 -8.93 0.87 5.98
N GLY A 72 -8.45 0.70 4.76
CA GLY A 72 -7.04 0.50 4.46
C GLY A 72 -6.80 0.08 3.02
N PHE A 73 -5.65 -0.55 2.79
CA PHE A 73 -5.13 -0.90 1.47
C PHE A 73 -4.52 -2.28 1.44
N THR A 74 -4.87 -3.04 0.41
CA THR A 74 -4.18 -4.27 0.03
C THR A 74 -3.16 -3.96 -1.06
N ILE A 75 -1.93 -4.46 -0.88
CA ILE A 75 -0.78 -4.17 -1.72
C ILE A 75 -0.19 -5.50 -2.16
N ASN A 76 -0.24 -5.76 -3.46
CA ASN A 76 0.32 -6.95 -4.07
C ASN A 76 1.52 -6.56 -4.92
N VAL A 77 2.63 -7.26 -4.73
CA VAL A 77 3.88 -7.01 -5.43
C VAL A 77 4.36 -8.31 -6.07
N ASP A 78 4.56 -8.29 -7.38
CA ASP A 78 5.29 -9.35 -8.08
C ASP A 78 6.75 -8.94 -8.24
N ALA A 79 7.63 -9.51 -7.43
CA ALA A 79 9.06 -9.22 -7.44
C ALA A 79 9.86 -10.12 -8.39
N GLY A 80 9.20 -10.80 -9.34
CA GLY A 80 9.84 -11.72 -10.27
C GLY A 80 10.49 -12.90 -9.55
N TYR A 81 11.81 -13.06 -9.71
CA TYR A 81 12.56 -14.15 -9.08
C TYR A 81 12.51 -14.14 -7.55
N ALA A 82 12.28 -12.99 -6.92
CA ALA A 82 12.12 -12.90 -5.47
C ALA A 82 10.74 -13.36 -4.97
N GLY A 83 9.81 -13.66 -5.89
CA GLY A 83 8.47 -14.16 -5.60
C GLY A 83 7.42 -13.05 -5.47
N LYS A 84 6.24 -13.45 -4.98
CA LYS A 84 5.10 -12.56 -4.77
C LYS A 84 4.99 -12.18 -3.30
N PHE A 85 4.57 -10.95 -3.05
CA PHE A 85 4.37 -10.41 -1.71
C PHE A 85 2.98 -9.78 -1.62
N GLU A 86 2.33 -10.00 -0.48
CA GLU A 86 1.05 -9.39 -0.14
C GLU A 86 1.21 -8.64 1.19
N PHE A 87 0.81 -7.37 1.20
CA PHE A 87 0.80 -6.54 2.38
C PHE A 87 -0.58 -5.92 2.59
N ASN A 88 -0.95 -5.75 3.85
CA ASN A 88 -2.15 -5.06 4.26
C ASN A 88 -1.79 -3.85 5.12
N ALA A 89 -2.18 -2.66 4.67
CA ALA A 89 -1.99 -1.40 5.38
C ALA A 89 -3.32 -0.93 5.96
N SER A 90 -3.41 -0.91 7.28
CA SER A 90 -4.62 -0.52 8.01
C SER A 90 -4.56 0.95 8.40
N ASN A 91 -5.64 1.71 8.19
CA ASN A 91 -5.72 3.11 8.62
C ASN A 91 -5.93 3.18 10.14
N HIS A 92 -5.01 3.82 10.89
CA HIS A 92 -5.18 4.03 12.34
C HIS A 92 -5.38 5.50 12.70
N ASN A 93 -4.53 6.38 12.16
CA ASN A 93 -4.61 7.82 12.44
C ASN A 93 -4.83 8.58 11.13
N LEU A 94 -5.93 9.31 11.03
CA LEU A 94 -6.17 10.27 9.97
C LEU A 94 -5.38 11.55 10.28
N VAL A 95 -4.28 11.75 9.56
CA VAL A 95 -3.36 12.88 9.77
C VAL A 95 -3.90 14.15 9.11
N GLN A 96 -4.51 14.01 7.93
CA GLN A 96 -5.09 15.11 7.19
C GLN A 96 -6.28 14.62 6.38
N ASN A 97 -7.32 15.45 6.30
CA ASN A 97 -8.53 15.13 5.55
C ASN A 97 -9.13 16.39 4.94
N SER A 98 -9.47 16.31 3.65
CA SER A 98 -10.12 17.35 2.86
C SER A 98 -10.98 16.67 1.79
N SER A 99 -11.78 17.42 1.04
CA SER A 99 -12.66 16.84 0.01
C SER A 99 -11.90 16.03 -1.05
N THR A 100 -10.69 16.44 -1.42
CA THR A 100 -9.90 15.82 -2.49
C THR A 100 -8.71 15.01 -2.01
N TYR A 101 -8.47 14.93 -0.70
CA TYR A 101 -7.23 14.38 -0.18
C TYR A 101 -7.37 13.89 1.26
N ALA A 102 -6.86 12.71 1.51
CA ALA A 102 -6.69 12.15 2.85
C ALA A 102 -5.30 11.52 3.02
N ARG A 103 -4.77 11.62 4.24
CA ARG A 103 -3.47 11.06 4.65
C ARG A 103 -3.64 10.30 5.96
N TRP A 104 -3.05 9.12 6.02
CA TRP A 104 -3.03 8.31 7.23
C TRP A 104 -1.63 7.91 7.64
N THR A 105 -1.50 7.62 8.92
CA THR A 105 -0.51 6.66 9.41
C THR A 105 -1.21 5.44 9.96
N GLY A 106 -0.52 4.31 9.93
CA GLY A 106 -1.09 3.07 10.42
C GLY A 106 -0.14 1.90 10.35
N GLU A 107 -0.70 0.72 10.61
CA GLU A 107 0.05 -0.52 10.68
C GLU A 107 0.08 -1.22 9.31
N VAL A 108 1.17 -1.94 9.08
CA VAL A 108 1.40 -2.74 7.89
C VAL A 108 1.72 -4.15 8.33
N THR A 109 1.00 -5.11 7.76
CA THR A 109 1.20 -6.54 7.98
C THR A 109 1.35 -7.25 6.64
N GLY A 110 1.82 -8.49 6.65
CA GLY A 110 1.98 -9.30 5.43
C GLY A 110 3.41 -9.79 5.19
N GLY A 111 3.75 -10.11 3.96
CA GLY A 111 5.02 -10.72 3.59
C GLY A 111 4.95 -11.53 2.29
N PRO A 112 5.91 -12.46 2.08
CA PRO A 112 5.91 -13.33 0.90
C PRO A 112 4.69 -14.27 0.91
N VAL A 113 4.02 -14.39 -0.24
CA VAL A 113 2.86 -15.26 -0.43
C VAL A 113 3.29 -16.72 -0.27
N GLY A 114 2.62 -17.47 0.60
CA GLY A 114 2.95 -18.86 0.91
C GLY A 114 4.21 -19.04 1.78
N GLY A 115 4.81 -17.94 2.24
CA GLY A 115 5.93 -17.92 3.18
C GLY A 115 5.52 -17.53 4.59
N GLU A 116 6.51 -17.36 5.47
CA GLU A 116 6.25 -16.82 6.81
C GLU A 116 5.85 -15.34 6.69
N HIS A 117 4.63 -15.03 7.12
CA HIS A 117 4.18 -13.64 7.24
C HIS A 117 4.94 -12.97 8.38
N CYS A 118 5.21 -11.69 8.23
CA CYS A 118 5.83 -10.92 9.28
C CYS A 118 4.91 -10.87 10.51
N SER A 119 5.45 -11.27 11.65
CA SER A 119 4.75 -11.29 12.95
C SER A 119 4.78 -9.94 13.66
N GLY A 120 5.68 -9.04 13.25
CA GLY A 120 5.74 -7.65 13.73
C GLY A 120 4.93 -6.70 12.86
N ARG A 121 4.35 -5.67 13.49
CA ARG A 121 3.61 -4.61 12.82
C ARG A 121 4.60 -3.58 12.27
N GLY A 122 4.69 -3.47 10.96
CA GLY A 122 5.31 -2.31 10.33
C GLY A 122 4.45 -1.07 10.56
N VAL A 123 5.04 0.12 10.48
CA VAL A 123 4.31 1.39 10.54
C VAL A 123 4.52 2.16 9.25
N GLY A 124 3.48 2.78 8.73
CA GLY A 124 3.58 3.50 7.46
C GLY A 124 2.80 4.79 7.42
N LEU A 125 3.03 5.53 6.35
CA LEU A 125 2.29 6.71 5.95
C LEU A 125 1.84 6.54 4.50
N TRP A 126 0.59 6.83 4.22
CA TRP A 126 0.06 6.82 2.85
C TRP A 126 -1.01 7.88 2.67
N GLU A 127 -1.26 8.15 1.40
CA GLU A 127 -2.04 9.28 0.92
C GLU A 127 -2.98 8.77 -0.15
N TRP A 128 -4.15 9.37 -0.21
CA TRP A 128 -5.18 9.05 -1.17
C TRP A 128 -5.78 10.34 -1.69
N MET A 129 -5.80 10.48 -3.01
CA MET A 129 -6.32 11.65 -3.69
C MET A 129 -7.64 11.27 -4.33
N HIS A 130 -8.71 12.01 -4.00
CA HIS A 130 -9.96 11.95 -4.74
C HIS A 130 -9.84 12.93 -5.89
N PHE A 131 -9.82 12.42 -7.12
CA PHE A 131 -9.90 13.30 -8.28
C PHE A 131 -11.35 13.74 -8.45
N LEU A 132 -11.54 15.05 -8.59
CA LEU A 132 -12.80 15.59 -9.07
C LEU A 132 -12.93 15.16 -10.54
N ALA A 133 -13.94 14.36 -10.84
CA ALA A 133 -14.35 14.10 -12.21
C ALA A 133 -14.91 15.39 -12.84
#